data_AF-A0A314YR02-F1
#
_entry.id   AF-A0A314YR02-F1
#
_cell.length_a   1.000
_cell.length_b   1.000
_cell.length_c   1.000
_cell.angle_alpha   90.00
_cell.angle_beta   90.00
_cell.angle_gamma   90.00
#
_symmetry.space_group_name_H-M   'P 1'
#
loop_
_entity.id
_entity.type
_entity.pdbx_description
1 polymer ?
#
loop_
_entity_poly.entity_id
_entity_poly.type
_entity_poly.pdbx_seq_one_letter_code
_entity_poly.pdbx_strand_id
1 'polypeptide(L)'
;MEQKEGFVSAHPERILPLHTTHSPNFLGLQQGLGVWKGANYGEGVIIGVLDTGIGPDHPSFSDEGVPPPPAKWKGKCDFNGTVCNNKLIGARNFQSGKTTGGPPVDDEGHGTHTSSTAAGNFVEGANAFGMANGTAAGMAPYAHLAMYKICSEDGCTEGDIVAALDTAVEDGVDVLSLSLGGPSFPFYEDGIAVGAFGAIQKGIFVSCSAGNYGPSYESLSNEAPWILTVGASTIDRSIRATALLGDHEEFDGESLFQPKDFDSTLLPLVYPGANGNPSSALCSPGSLENLEGKIVVCEGGRGRVAKGEEVKRAGGAAMILVTKR
;
A
#
# COMPACT_ATOMS: atom_id res chain seq x y z
N MET A 1 27.26 26.90 -15.87
CA MET A 1 26.23 27.28 -14.87
C MET A 1 26.77 28.24 -13.82
N GLU A 2 28.03 28.11 -13.38
CA GLU A 2 28.67 28.98 -12.37
C GLU A 2 28.61 30.50 -12.62
N GLN A 3 28.44 30.94 -13.87
CA GLN A 3 28.42 32.38 -14.20
C GLN A 3 27.01 32.98 -14.31
N LYS A 4 25.96 32.24 -13.96
CA LYS A 4 24.59 32.81 -13.90
C LYS A 4 24.36 33.50 -12.55
N GLU A 5 23.80 34.71 -12.61
CA GLU A 5 23.36 35.44 -11.42
C GLU A 5 22.31 34.61 -10.65
N GLY A 6 22.52 34.39 -9.34
CA GLY A 6 21.67 33.53 -8.50
C GLY A 6 22.14 32.07 -8.33
N PHE A 7 23.26 31.68 -8.93
CA PHE A 7 23.82 30.33 -8.74
C PHE A 7 24.53 30.19 -7.38
N VAL A 8 24.06 29.26 -6.54
CA VAL A 8 24.56 29.06 -5.15
C VAL A 8 25.53 27.87 -5.04
N SER A 9 25.25 26.73 -5.68
CA SER A 9 26.21 25.62 -5.84
C SER A 9 25.74 24.62 -6.91
N ALA A 10 26.66 23.78 -7.40
CA ALA A 10 26.35 22.55 -8.12
C ALA A 10 27.15 21.39 -7.56
N HIS A 11 26.61 20.19 -7.67
CA HIS A 11 27.23 18.95 -7.22
C HIS A 11 27.32 17.96 -8.39
N PRO A 12 28.38 17.13 -8.46
CA PRO A 12 28.48 16.07 -9.46
C PRO A 12 27.30 15.10 -9.35
N GLU A 13 26.76 14.71 -10.50
CA GLU A 13 25.73 13.69 -10.59
C GLU A 13 26.27 12.35 -10.03
N ARG A 14 25.50 11.73 -9.13
CA ARG A 14 25.80 10.42 -8.58
C ARG A 14 24.73 9.44 -9.03
N ILE A 15 25.17 8.26 -9.43
CA ILE A 15 24.27 7.12 -9.67
C ILE A 15 23.86 6.56 -8.31
N LEU A 16 22.56 6.57 -8.05
CA LEU A 16 21.95 6.06 -6.82
C LEU A 16 21.10 4.81 -7.16
N PRO A 17 21.13 3.76 -6.33
CA PRO A 17 20.39 2.53 -6.59
C PRO A 17 18.87 2.73 -6.49
N LEU A 18 18.13 1.94 -7.28
CA LEU A 18 16.69 2.08 -7.54
C LEU A 18 15.85 1.22 -6.59
N HIS A 19 14.51 1.46 -6.54
CA HIS A 19 13.78 1.20 -5.31
C HIS A 19 12.19 0.94 -5.18
N THR A 20 11.61 -0.14 -4.56
CA THR A 20 10.49 -0.36 -3.52
C THR A 20 10.87 -0.72 -2.02
N THR A 21 11.66 0.05 -1.32
CA THR A 21 13.09 -0.29 -1.01
C THR A 21 13.77 1.02 -0.54
N HIS A 22 13.11 2.14 -0.85
CA HIS A 22 13.52 3.46 -0.47
C HIS A 22 12.95 3.79 0.88
N SER A 23 11.71 3.41 1.19
CA SER A 23 11.06 3.79 2.45
C SER A 23 11.87 3.39 3.70
N PRO A 24 12.44 2.16 3.82
CA PRO A 24 13.33 1.87 4.94
C PRO A 24 14.56 2.79 4.95
N ASN A 25 15.21 2.98 3.80
CA ASN A 25 16.38 3.84 3.66
C ASN A 25 16.10 5.33 3.95
N PHE A 26 14.95 5.85 3.51
CA PHE A 26 14.45 7.19 3.77
C PHE A 26 14.26 7.42 5.28
N LEU A 27 13.85 6.38 6.01
CA LEU A 27 13.76 6.37 7.47
C LEU A 27 15.11 6.06 8.15
N GLY A 28 16.20 5.91 7.40
CA GLY A 28 17.54 5.61 7.91
C GLY A 28 17.77 4.14 8.31
N LEU A 29 16.88 3.23 7.93
CA LEU A 29 17.05 1.78 8.13
C LEU A 29 17.96 1.22 7.04
N GLN A 30 19.21 0.97 7.40
CA GLN A 30 20.26 0.50 6.49
C GLN A 30 20.79 -0.87 6.92
N GLN A 31 21.03 -1.77 5.96
CA GLN A 31 21.57 -3.09 6.26
C GLN A 31 22.91 -2.99 7.00
N GLY A 32 23.04 -3.75 8.09
CA GLY A 32 24.25 -3.84 8.91
C GLY A 32 24.48 -2.64 9.84
N LEU A 33 23.55 -1.70 9.94
CA LEU A 33 23.68 -0.47 10.73
C LEU A 33 22.40 -0.17 11.52
N GLY A 34 22.52 0.78 12.46
CA GLY A 34 21.39 1.40 13.16
C GLY A 34 20.43 0.43 13.84
N VAL A 35 19.13 0.77 13.77
CA VAL A 35 18.05 0.02 14.42
C VAL A 35 17.95 -1.40 13.88
N TRP A 36 18.12 -1.61 12.57
CA TRP A 36 18.05 -2.94 11.97
C TRP A 36 19.10 -3.89 12.54
N LYS A 37 20.36 -3.46 12.63
CA LYS A 37 21.38 -4.29 13.28
C LYS A 37 21.13 -4.45 14.78
N GLY A 38 20.70 -3.38 15.46
CA GLY A 38 20.46 -3.42 16.91
C GLY A 38 19.29 -4.31 17.33
N ALA A 39 18.26 -4.42 16.49
CA ALA A 39 17.06 -5.21 16.71
C ALA A 39 17.05 -6.54 15.93
N ASN A 40 18.20 -6.94 15.34
CA ASN A 40 18.31 -8.11 14.48
C ASN A 40 17.19 -8.19 13.43
N TYR A 41 16.85 -7.07 12.78
CA TYR A 41 15.82 -6.98 11.75
C TYR A 41 14.42 -7.49 12.18
N GLY A 42 14.17 -7.59 13.50
CA GLY A 42 12.91 -8.08 14.07
C GLY A 42 12.86 -9.58 14.34
N GLU A 43 13.99 -10.30 14.31
CA GLU A 43 14.03 -11.73 14.64
C GLU A 43 13.28 -12.06 15.94
N GLY A 44 12.41 -13.08 15.87
CA GLY A 44 11.62 -13.57 17.01
C GLY A 44 10.40 -12.71 17.37
N VAL A 45 10.20 -11.57 16.72
CA VAL A 45 8.98 -10.75 16.82
C VAL A 45 7.91 -11.32 15.90
N ILE A 46 6.67 -11.36 16.36
CA ILE A 46 5.51 -11.80 15.58
C ILE A 46 4.59 -10.61 15.32
N ILE A 47 4.40 -10.28 14.05
CA ILE A 47 3.50 -9.21 13.60
C ILE A 47 2.21 -9.87 13.09
N GLY A 48 1.11 -9.65 13.81
CA GLY A 48 -0.24 -9.99 13.39
C GLY A 48 -0.80 -8.91 12.47
N VAL A 49 -1.25 -9.29 11.28
CA VAL A 49 -1.86 -8.39 10.29
C VAL A 49 -3.31 -8.79 10.11
N LEU A 50 -4.23 -7.87 10.39
CA LEU A 50 -5.68 -8.07 10.18
C LEU A 50 -6.10 -7.33 8.92
N ASP A 51 -6.43 -8.06 7.86
CA ASP A 51 -6.61 -7.50 6.52
C ASP A 51 -7.46 -8.40 5.59
N THR A 52 -7.32 -8.24 4.29
CA THR A 52 -7.99 -8.93 3.17
C THR A 52 -7.46 -10.34 2.89
N GLY A 53 -6.37 -10.75 3.55
CA GLY A 53 -5.74 -12.05 3.39
C GLY A 53 -4.27 -11.91 3.01
N ILE A 54 -3.67 -13.02 2.55
CA ILE A 54 -2.30 -13.01 2.04
C ILE A 54 -2.16 -13.83 0.76
N GLY A 55 -1.35 -13.37 -0.19
CA GLY A 55 -0.81 -14.16 -1.29
C GLY A 55 0.45 -14.89 -0.83
N PRO A 56 0.36 -16.14 -0.35
CA PRO A 56 1.44 -16.76 0.42
C PRO A 56 2.68 -17.08 -0.42
N ASP A 57 2.52 -17.29 -1.73
CA ASP A 57 3.61 -17.57 -2.66
C ASP A 57 4.38 -16.31 -3.09
N HIS A 58 4.04 -15.13 -2.53
CA HIS A 58 4.71 -13.89 -2.87
C HIS A 58 6.16 -13.89 -2.36
N PRO A 59 7.17 -13.47 -3.16
CA PRO A 59 8.59 -13.54 -2.78
C PRO A 59 8.95 -12.87 -1.45
N SER A 60 8.23 -11.80 -1.07
CA SER A 60 8.41 -11.12 0.23
C SER A 60 8.13 -12.01 1.44
N PHE A 61 7.49 -13.16 1.26
CA PHE A 61 7.18 -14.12 2.34
C PHE A 61 8.08 -15.36 2.30
N SER A 62 9.20 -15.30 1.56
CA SER A 62 10.30 -16.25 1.69
C SER A 62 10.83 -16.26 3.13
N ASP A 63 11.12 -17.45 3.63
CA ASP A 63 11.70 -17.66 4.96
C ASP A 63 13.24 -17.78 4.95
N GLU A 64 13.87 -17.42 3.83
CA GLU A 64 15.32 -17.33 3.73
C GLU A 64 15.89 -16.38 4.79
N GLY A 65 16.81 -16.90 5.61
CA GLY A 65 17.42 -16.16 6.71
C GLY A 65 16.52 -15.94 7.93
N VAL A 66 15.28 -16.43 7.92
CA VAL A 66 14.33 -16.29 9.05
C VAL A 66 14.42 -17.55 9.93
N PRO A 67 14.82 -17.42 11.21
CA PRO A 67 14.86 -18.54 12.15
C PRO A 67 13.47 -19.17 12.38
N PRO A 68 13.37 -20.37 12.98
CA PRO A 68 12.08 -20.93 13.37
C PRO A 68 11.27 -20.03 14.31
N PRO A 69 9.92 -20.08 14.26
CA PRO A 69 9.06 -19.28 15.14
C PRO A 69 9.37 -19.52 16.62
N PRO A 70 9.21 -18.50 17.48
CA PRO A 70 9.47 -18.62 18.90
C PRO A 70 8.48 -19.59 19.56
N ALA A 71 8.92 -20.31 20.60
CA ALA A 71 8.12 -21.33 21.29
C ALA A 71 6.81 -20.82 21.91
N LYS A 72 6.65 -19.50 22.08
CA LYS A 72 5.41 -18.87 22.56
C LYS A 72 4.28 -18.91 21.52
N TRP A 73 4.61 -19.08 20.25
CA TRP A 73 3.66 -19.07 19.15
C TRP A 73 2.70 -20.25 19.24
N LYS A 74 1.39 -19.96 19.20
CA LYS A 74 0.31 -20.96 19.30
C LYS A 74 -0.64 -20.95 18.11
N GLY A 75 -0.44 -20.06 17.16
CA GLY A 75 -1.32 -19.90 16.02
C GLY A 75 -1.29 -21.07 15.06
N LYS A 76 -2.22 -21.02 14.11
CA LYS A 76 -2.47 -22.08 13.13
C LYS A 76 -2.36 -21.56 11.72
N CYS A 77 -2.16 -22.49 10.80
CA CYS A 77 -2.19 -22.23 9.37
C CYS A 77 -3.44 -22.90 8.78
N ASP A 78 -4.41 -22.10 8.36
CA ASP A 78 -5.63 -22.56 7.69
C ASP A 78 -5.42 -22.76 6.18
N PHE A 79 -4.17 -22.66 5.70
CA PHE A 79 -3.77 -23.17 4.39
C PHE A 79 -3.47 -24.68 4.46
N ASN A 80 -3.47 -25.34 3.30
CA ASN A 80 -2.99 -26.72 3.20
C ASN A 80 -1.52 -26.78 3.66
N GLY A 81 -1.18 -27.81 4.43
CA GLY A 81 -0.15 -27.79 5.49
C GLY A 81 1.30 -27.42 5.15
N THR A 82 1.66 -27.05 3.92
CA THR A 82 3.03 -26.64 3.54
C THR A 82 3.16 -25.16 3.20
N VAL A 83 2.07 -24.38 3.24
CA VAL A 83 2.09 -22.98 2.80
C VAL A 83 2.67 -22.05 3.87
N CYS A 84 2.39 -22.29 5.15
CA CYS A 84 3.09 -21.58 6.21
C CYS A 84 4.52 -22.12 6.36
N ASN A 85 5.45 -21.20 6.60
CA ASN A 85 6.89 -21.43 6.70
C ASN A 85 7.44 -20.65 7.90
N ASN A 86 8.77 -20.45 8.02
CA ASN A 86 9.30 -19.67 9.14
C ASN A 86 9.01 -18.16 9.01
N LYS A 87 8.57 -17.68 7.86
CA LYS A 87 8.20 -16.27 7.62
C LYS A 87 6.72 -16.02 7.89
N LEU A 88 5.85 -16.67 7.14
CA LEU A 88 4.41 -16.71 7.37
C LEU A 88 4.11 -17.90 8.30
N ILE A 89 4.05 -17.64 9.60
CA ILE A 89 3.97 -18.70 10.63
C ILE A 89 2.52 -19.04 11.01
N GLY A 90 1.58 -18.19 10.61
CA GLY A 90 0.16 -18.34 10.86
C GLY A 90 -0.68 -17.64 9.82
N ALA A 91 -1.83 -18.23 9.51
CA ALA A 91 -2.77 -17.63 8.60
C ALA A 91 -4.17 -18.15 8.93
N ARG A 92 -5.11 -17.27 9.27
CA ARG A 92 -6.46 -17.60 9.71
C ARG A 92 -7.48 -16.81 8.90
N ASN A 93 -8.62 -17.41 8.61
CA ASN A 93 -9.72 -16.78 7.89
C ASN A 93 -10.96 -16.67 8.79
N PHE A 94 -11.57 -15.49 8.85
CA PHE A 94 -12.73 -15.17 9.68
C PHE A 94 -13.92 -14.75 8.82
N GLN A 95 -15.09 -15.29 9.17
CA GLN A 95 -16.36 -14.88 8.60
C GLN A 95 -17.45 -15.03 9.66
N SER A 96 -18.28 -14.00 9.83
CA SER A 96 -19.38 -14.00 10.81
C SER A 96 -18.94 -14.24 12.25
N GLY A 97 -17.81 -13.65 12.65
CA GLY A 97 -17.23 -13.69 13.99
C GLY A 97 -16.58 -15.02 14.35
N LYS A 98 -16.26 -15.87 13.35
CA LYS A 98 -15.69 -17.20 13.57
C LYS A 98 -14.64 -17.54 12.53
N THR A 99 -13.69 -18.37 12.93
CA THR A 99 -12.75 -18.97 11.98
C THR A 99 -13.48 -19.91 11.03
N THR A 100 -13.24 -19.78 9.73
CA THR A 100 -13.83 -20.66 8.71
C THR A 100 -13.03 -21.96 8.54
N GLY A 101 -11.75 -21.95 8.94
CA GLY A 101 -10.79 -23.01 8.66
C GLY A 101 -10.42 -23.15 7.18
N GLY A 102 -10.89 -22.24 6.33
CA GLY A 102 -10.53 -22.15 4.93
C GLY A 102 -9.30 -21.26 4.70
N PRO A 103 -8.66 -21.36 3.53
CA PRO A 103 -7.43 -20.63 3.25
C PRO A 103 -7.68 -19.11 3.21
N PRO A 104 -6.87 -18.29 3.90
CA PRO A 104 -6.99 -16.83 3.91
C PRO A 104 -6.28 -16.21 2.69
N VAL A 105 -6.67 -16.63 1.49
CA VAL A 105 -6.13 -16.09 0.22
C VAL A 105 -6.48 -14.61 0.09
N ASP A 106 -5.52 -13.79 -0.34
CA ASP A 106 -5.76 -12.41 -0.72
C ASP A 106 -6.21 -12.30 -2.18
N ASP A 107 -7.48 -11.98 -2.40
CA ASP A 107 -8.05 -11.77 -3.73
C ASP A 107 -8.09 -10.28 -4.13
N GLU A 108 -7.73 -9.38 -3.21
CA GLU A 108 -7.77 -7.93 -3.41
C GLU A 108 -6.35 -7.36 -3.60
N GLY A 109 -5.41 -7.76 -2.74
CA GLY A 109 -3.99 -7.38 -2.78
C GLY A 109 -3.54 -6.50 -1.61
N HIS A 110 -4.46 -5.83 -0.92
CA HIS A 110 -4.17 -4.91 0.18
C HIS A 110 -3.43 -5.61 1.33
N GLY A 111 -3.87 -6.81 1.73
CA GLY A 111 -3.28 -7.56 2.84
C GLY A 111 -1.87 -8.06 2.54
N THR A 112 -1.62 -8.47 1.30
CA THR A 112 -0.29 -8.81 0.80
C THR A 112 0.63 -7.58 0.80
N HIS A 113 0.11 -6.43 0.37
CA HIS A 113 0.85 -5.17 0.34
C HIS A 113 1.20 -4.66 1.75
N THR A 114 0.25 -4.65 2.68
CA THR A 114 0.46 -4.21 4.07
C THR A 114 1.39 -5.17 4.82
N SER A 115 1.22 -6.49 4.66
CA SER A 115 2.09 -7.50 5.26
C SER A 115 3.54 -7.40 4.78
N SER A 116 3.74 -7.24 3.47
CA SER A 116 5.09 -7.07 2.90
C SER A 116 5.73 -5.71 3.26
N THR A 117 4.93 -4.68 3.53
CA THR A 117 5.44 -3.40 4.05
C THR A 117 5.88 -3.51 5.51
N ALA A 118 5.12 -4.21 6.34
CA ALA A 118 5.46 -4.39 7.75
C ALA A 118 6.69 -5.29 7.92
N ALA A 119 6.69 -6.45 7.25
CA ALA A 119 7.69 -7.48 7.43
C ALA A 119 7.98 -8.25 6.15
N GLY A 120 8.01 -7.65 4.96
CA GLY A 120 8.53 -8.34 3.79
C GLY A 120 10.02 -8.68 3.95
N ASN A 121 10.43 -9.89 3.57
CA ASN A 121 11.84 -10.24 3.44
C ASN A 121 12.48 -9.46 2.27
N PHE A 122 13.80 -9.53 2.14
CA PHE A 122 14.53 -8.88 1.06
C PHE A 122 14.20 -9.53 -0.29
N VAL A 123 13.71 -8.74 -1.25
CA VAL A 123 13.40 -9.20 -2.62
C VAL A 123 14.12 -8.35 -3.64
N GLU A 124 15.18 -8.89 -4.23
CA GLU A 124 15.98 -8.20 -5.25
C GLU A 124 15.21 -7.99 -6.56
N GLY A 125 15.50 -6.88 -7.26
CA GLY A 125 14.92 -6.58 -8.58
C GLY A 125 13.41 -6.28 -8.59
N ALA A 126 12.80 -6.07 -7.42
CA ALA A 126 11.41 -5.70 -7.27
C ALA A 126 11.14 -4.35 -7.92
N ASN A 127 10.15 -4.30 -8.80
CA ASN A 127 9.78 -3.10 -9.56
C ASN A 127 8.29 -3.15 -9.91
N ALA A 128 7.71 -1.98 -10.18
CA ALA A 128 6.36 -1.85 -10.72
C ALA A 128 6.46 -1.33 -12.16
N PHE A 129 6.21 -2.19 -13.15
CA PHE A 129 6.33 -1.85 -14.58
C PHE A 129 7.69 -1.26 -14.97
N GLY A 130 8.78 -1.73 -14.35
CA GLY A 130 10.13 -1.20 -14.53
C GLY A 130 10.44 0.05 -13.71
N MET A 131 9.45 0.66 -13.07
CA MET A 131 9.64 1.78 -12.16
C MET A 131 10.01 1.30 -10.77
N ALA A 132 10.67 2.16 -9.99
CA ALA A 132 10.92 1.89 -8.58
C ALA A 132 11.70 0.56 -8.38
N ASN A 133 12.74 0.31 -9.19
CA ASN A 133 13.39 -1.00 -9.27
C ASN A 133 14.48 -1.28 -8.19
N GLY A 134 14.26 -2.08 -7.16
CA GLY A 134 15.35 -2.43 -6.22
C GLY A 134 15.12 -3.67 -5.37
N THR A 135 15.89 -3.81 -4.29
CA THR A 135 15.63 -4.76 -3.19
C THR A 135 14.49 -4.39 -2.22
N ALA A 136 13.26 -4.87 -2.45
CA ALA A 136 12.12 -4.60 -1.56
C ALA A 136 12.38 -5.17 -0.17
N ALA A 137 11.91 -4.50 0.88
CA ALA A 137 12.02 -4.97 2.24
C ALA A 137 10.94 -4.32 3.12
N GLY A 138 10.43 -5.06 4.09
CA GLY A 138 9.58 -4.51 5.14
C GLY A 138 10.38 -3.73 6.20
N MET A 139 9.67 -3.12 7.15
CA MET A 139 10.30 -2.42 8.27
C MET A 139 11.04 -3.39 9.23
N ALA A 140 10.57 -4.63 9.34
CA ALA A 140 11.21 -5.71 10.09
C ALA A 140 11.37 -6.98 9.23
N PRO A 141 12.40 -7.04 8.36
CA PRO A 141 12.54 -8.11 7.37
C PRO A 141 12.61 -9.53 7.93
N TYR A 142 13.07 -9.73 9.17
CA TYR A 142 13.19 -11.04 9.82
C TYR A 142 12.14 -11.27 10.92
N ALA A 143 11.17 -10.38 11.08
CA ALA A 143 9.99 -10.66 11.89
C ALA A 143 9.10 -11.71 11.22
N HIS A 144 8.39 -12.48 12.04
CA HIS A 144 7.37 -13.41 11.58
C HIS A 144 6.05 -12.69 11.29
N LEU A 145 5.29 -13.23 10.35
CA LEU A 145 3.96 -12.76 9.97
C LEU A 145 2.90 -13.76 10.40
N ALA A 146 1.82 -13.24 10.97
CA ALA A 146 0.58 -13.96 11.20
C ALA A 146 -0.58 -13.22 10.52
N MET A 147 -1.18 -13.81 9.49
CA MET A 147 -2.29 -13.21 8.75
C MET A 147 -3.64 -13.58 9.38
N TYR A 148 -4.49 -12.60 9.60
CA TYR A 148 -5.87 -12.77 10.03
C TYR A 148 -6.79 -12.10 8.99
N LYS A 149 -7.29 -12.90 8.03
CA LYS A 149 -8.23 -12.43 7.01
C LYS A 149 -9.58 -12.16 7.65
N ILE A 150 -10.01 -10.91 7.64
CA ILE A 150 -11.26 -10.43 8.26
C ILE A 150 -12.11 -9.59 7.30
N CYS A 151 -11.57 -9.28 6.12
CA CYS A 151 -12.25 -8.50 5.10
C CYS A 151 -12.62 -9.40 3.92
N SER A 152 -13.84 -9.22 3.40
CA SER A 152 -14.33 -9.80 2.15
C SER A 152 -14.72 -8.69 1.17
N GLU A 153 -15.33 -9.05 0.04
CA GLU A 153 -15.91 -8.10 -0.90
C GLU A 153 -16.96 -7.18 -0.25
N ASP A 154 -17.62 -7.64 0.82
CA ASP A 154 -18.62 -6.87 1.58
C ASP A 154 -18.00 -5.93 2.63
N GLY A 155 -16.67 -5.92 2.74
CA GLY A 155 -15.92 -5.17 3.75
C GLY A 155 -15.50 -6.03 4.94
N CYS A 156 -15.12 -5.38 6.05
CA CYS A 156 -14.62 -6.03 7.25
C CYS A 156 -15.67 -5.89 8.35
N THR A 157 -16.22 -7.00 8.85
CA THR A 157 -17.25 -6.94 9.90
C THR A 157 -16.62 -6.76 11.28
N GLU A 158 -17.28 -6.00 12.15
CA GLU A 158 -16.81 -5.77 13.51
C GLU A 158 -16.66 -7.08 14.31
N GLY A 159 -17.58 -8.02 14.11
CA GLY A 159 -17.49 -9.35 14.72
C GLY A 159 -16.26 -10.13 14.30
N ASP A 160 -15.88 -10.07 13.02
CA ASP A 160 -14.65 -10.70 12.51
C ASP A 160 -13.39 -10.01 13.05
N ILE A 161 -13.41 -8.67 13.14
CA ILE A 161 -12.33 -7.88 13.73
C ILE A 161 -12.07 -8.29 15.17
N VAL A 162 -13.10 -8.27 16.02
CA VAL A 162 -12.95 -8.62 17.45
C VAL A 162 -12.52 -10.07 17.62
N ALA A 163 -13.12 -11.01 16.88
CA ALA A 163 -12.73 -12.42 16.94
C ALA A 163 -11.27 -12.65 16.52
N ALA A 164 -10.79 -11.92 15.50
CA ALA A 164 -9.40 -11.99 15.06
C ALA A 164 -8.44 -11.35 16.07
N LEU A 165 -8.80 -10.22 16.69
CA LEU A 165 -8.00 -9.59 17.75
C LEU A 165 -7.83 -10.53 18.95
N ASP A 166 -8.92 -11.13 19.42
CA ASP A 166 -8.89 -12.13 20.50
C ASP A 166 -8.01 -13.32 20.12
N THR A 167 -8.18 -13.85 18.91
CA THR A 167 -7.37 -14.99 18.42
C THR A 167 -5.89 -14.61 18.35
N ALA A 168 -5.56 -13.41 17.85
CA ALA A 168 -4.18 -12.96 17.71
C ALA A 168 -3.48 -12.76 19.08
N VAL A 169 -4.23 -12.29 20.07
CA VAL A 169 -3.78 -12.23 21.47
C VAL A 169 -3.49 -13.62 22.02
N GLU A 170 -4.38 -14.59 21.79
CA GLU A 170 -4.21 -15.98 22.25
C GLU A 170 -3.04 -16.68 21.55
N ASP A 171 -2.85 -16.42 20.26
CA ASP A 171 -1.79 -16.98 19.42
C ASP A 171 -0.40 -16.47 19.84
N GLY A 172 -0.34 -15.32 20.54
CA GLY A 172 0.87 -14.76 21.13
C GLY A 172 1.63 -13.81 20.20
N VAL A 173 0.92 -13.02 19.39
CA VAL A 173 1.54 -11.93 18.59
C VAL A 173 2.14 -10.85 19.50
N ASP A 174 3.14 -10.12 18.99
CA ASP A 174 3.79 -9.01 19.71
C ASP A 174 3.27 -7.64 19.27
N VAL A 175 2.92 -7.53 17.99
CA VAL A 175 2.45 -6.32 17.34
C VAL A 175 1.25 -6.65 16.46
N LEU A 176 0.24 -5.80 16.49
CA LEU A 176 -0.93 -5.85 15.61
C LEU A 176 -0.89 -4.66 14.65
N SER A 177 -1.10 -4.94 13.37
CA SER A 177 -1.18 -3.95 12.29
C SER A 177 -2.55 -4.03 11.64
N LEU A 178 -3.33 -2.96 11.75
CA LEU A 178 -4.68 -2.85 11.22
C LEU A 178 -4.75 -1.66 10.25
N SER A 179 -4.81 -1.94 8.94
CA SER A 179 -4.97 -0.91 7.91
C SER A 179 -6.44 -0.76 7.52
N LEU A 180 -7.29 -0.60 8.54
CA LEU A 180 -8.74 -0.45 8.42
C LEU A 180 -9.25 0.53 9.48
N GLY A 181 -10.46 1.03 9.27
CA GLY A 181 -11.12 1.94 10.19
C GLY A 181 -12.54 2.24 9.73
N GLY A 182 -13.33 2.82 10.62
CA GLY A 182 -14.71 3.19 10.37
C GLY A 182 -15.02 4.62 10.80
N PRO A 183 -16.30 5.02 10.77
CA PRO A 183 -16.73 6.26 11.40
C PRO A 183 -16.47 6.22 12.92
N SER A 184 -16.37 7.40 13.52
CA SER A 184 -16.11 7.54 14.96
C SER A 184 -17.33 7.14 15.79
N PHE A 185 -17.09 6.32 16.82
CA PHE A 185 -18.08 5.92 17.83
C PHE A 185 -17.50 6.09 19.24
N PRO A 186 -18.34 6.15 20.29
CA PRO A 186 -17.84 6.00 21.66
C PRO A 186 -17.02 4.72 21.81
N PHE A 187 -15.88 4.75 22.52
CA PHE A 187 -14.92 3.63 22.53
C PHE A 187 -15.48 2.28 22.99
N TYR A 188 -16.54 2.27 23.78
CA TYR A 188 -17.20 1.04 24.25
C TYR A 188 -18.17 0.44 23.21
N GLU A 189 -18.46 1.16 22.12
CA GLU A 189 -19.23 0.73 20.95
C GLU A 189 -18.34 0.50 19.71
N ASP A 190 -17.03 0.71 19.82
CA ASP A 190 -16.06 0.49 18.73
C ASP A 190 -15.27 -0.80 19.01
N GLY A 191 -15.54 -1.85 18.23
CA GLY A 191 -14.89 -3.15 18.34
C GLY A 191 -13.38 -3.12 18.10
N ILE A 192 -12.86 -2.20 17.27
CA ILE A 192 -11.41 -2.01 17.12
C ILE A 192 -10.86 -1.46 18.44
N ALA A 193 -11.49 -0.43 19.00
CA ALA A 193 -11.06 0.17 20.26
C ALA A 193 -11.11 -0.85 21.42
N VAL A 194 -12.21 -1.60 21.54
CA VAL A 194 -12.39 -2.63 22.58
C VAL A 194 -11.35 -3.75 22.44
N GLY A 195 -11.19 -4.32 21.24
CA GLY A 195 -10.22 -5.40 21.02
C GLY A 195 -8.77 -4.92 21.19
N ALA A 196 -8.44 -3.71 20.73
CA ALA A 196 -7.12 -3.12 20.91
C ALA A 196 -6.82 -2.87 22.40
N PHE A 197 -7.82 -2.48 23.21
CA PHE A 197 -7.64 -2.32 24.65
C PHE A 197 -7.25 -3.66 25.30
N GLY A 198 -7.95 -4.74 24.94
CA GLY A 198 -7.63 -6.10 25.40
C GLY A 198 -6.22 -6.53 25.02
N ALA A 199 -5.79 -6.26 23.78
CA ALA A 199 -4.44 -6.55 23.31
C ALA A 199 -3.35 -5.79 24.10
N ILE A 200 -3.54 -4.48 24.30
CA ILE A 200 -2.62 -3.63 25.04
C ILE A 200 -2.51 -4.07 26.51
N GLN A 201 -3.60 -4.50 27.14
CA GLN A 201 -3.58 -5.07 28.49
C GLN A 201 -2.72 -6.34 28.60
N LYS A 202 -2.47 -7.04 27.49
CA LYS A 202 -1.58 -8.19 27.39
C LYS A 202 -0.17 -7.83 26.93
N GLY A 203 0.13 -6.55 26.76
CA GLY A 203 1.43 -6.05 26.33
C GLY A 203 1.66 -6.11 24.81
N ILE A 204 0.59 -6.27 24.02
CA ILE A 204 0.66 -6.34 22.55
C ILE A 204 0.46 -4.94 22.00
N PHE A 205 1.40 -4.47 21.18
CA PHE A 205 1.33 -3.14 20.58
C PHE A 205 0.33 -3.11 19.42
N VAL A 206 -0.47 -2.04 19.28
CA VAL A 206 -1.50 -1.93 18.23
C VAL A 206 -1.26 -0.67 17.39
N SER A 207 -1.07 -0.87 16.08
CA SER A 207 -0.92 0.19 15.09
C SER A 207 -2.11 0.19 14.13
N CYS A 208 -2.81 1.32 14.03
CA CYS A 208 -3.93 1.50 13.11
C CYS A 208 -3.73 2.70 12.18
N SER A 209 -4.27 2.63 10.97
CA SER A 209 -4.28 3.79 10.04
C SER A 209 -5.25 4.89 10.50
N ALA A 210 -4.92 6.16 10.29
CA ALA A 210 -5.80 7.29 10.60
C ALA A 210 -7.00 7.45 9.63
N GLY A 211 -7.05 6.68 8.54
CA GLY A 211 -8.07 6.79 7.50
C GLY A 211 -7.72 7.78 6.38
N ASN A 212 -8.51 7.74 5.30
CA ASN A 212 -8.26 8.47 4.04
C ASN A 212 -9.33 9.54 3.73
N TYR A 213 -10.06 10.02 4.75
CA TYR A 213 -11.19 10.95 4.59
C TYR A 213 -10.80 12.44 4.74
N GLY A 214 -9.49 12.74 4.83
CA GLY A 214 -8.97 14.10 4.84
C GLY A 214 -9.29 14.89 3.55
N PRO A 215 -8.98 16.20 3.51
CA PRO A 215 -8.18 16.94 4.49
C PRO A 215 -9.00 17.74 5.52
N SER A 216 -10.32 17.56 5.57
CA SER A 216 -11.20 18.29 6.50
C SER A 216 -10.84 17.99 7.96
N TYR A 217 -11.10 18.95 8.86
CA TYR A 217 -11.02 18.70 10.31
C TYR A 217 -11.94 17.54 10.71
N GLU A 218 -11.57 16.84 11.79
CA GLU A 218 -12.38 15.76 12.40
C GLU A 218 -12.69 14.59 11.44
N SER A 219 -11.75 14.28 10.54
CA SER A 219 -11.90 13.23 9.51
C SER A 219 -11.09 11.95 9.77
N LEU A 220 -10.39 11.87 10.91
CA LEU A 220 -9.60 10.68 11.26
C LEU A 220 -10.49 9.58 11.85
N SER A 221 -9.97 8.35 11.83
CA SER A 221 -10.53 7.16 12.49
C SER A 221 -9.51 6.59 13.49
N ASN A 222 -9.93 5.62 14.32
CA ASN A 222 -9.08 4.93 15.30
C ASN A 222 -8.53 5.89 16.37
N GLU A 223 -9.42 6.58 17.07
CA GLU A 223 -9.14 7.69 18.00
C GLU A 223 -8.67 7.23 19.39
N ALA A 224 -8.78 5.93 19.68
CA ALA A 224 -8.61 5.41 21.02
C ALA A 224 -7.18 5.67 21.56
N PRO A 225 -7.00 6.19 22.79
CA PRO A 225 -5.69 6.59 23.30
C PRO A 225 -4.64 5.48 23.43
N TRP A 226 -5.06 4.22 23.40
CA TRP A 226 -4.19 3.04 23.48
C TRP A 226 -3.76 2.50 22.11
N ILE A 227 -4.21 3.13 21.02
CA ILE A 227 -3.84 2.78 19.65
C ILE A 227 -2.78 3.77 19.14
N LEU A 228 -1.75 3.27 18.46
CA LEU A 228 -0.90 4.13 17.64
C LEU A 228 -1.64 4.41 16.32
N THR A 229 -2.15 5.62 16.17
CA THR A 229 -2.88 6.05 14.98
C THR A 229 -1.96 6.77 14.01
N VAL A 230 -1.81 6.22 12.81
CA VAL A 230 -0.77 6.60 11.85
C VAL A 230 -1.36 7.38 10.67
N GLY A 231 -0.95 8.64 10.51
CA GLY A 231 -1.21 9.44 9.32
C GLY A 231 -0.22 9.14 8.18
N ALA A 232 -0.62 9.43 6.94
CA ALA A 232 0.22 9.24 5.76
C ALA A 232 0.95 10.52 5.35
N SER A 233 2.21 10.39 4.94
CA SER A 233 3.03 11.48 4.41
C SER A 233 3.76 11.04 3.13
N THR A 234 4.32 12.00 2.41
CA THR A 234 5.12 11.73 1.21
C THR A 234 6.58 11.44 1.57
N ILE A 235 7.25 10.72 0.67
CA ILE A 235 8.71 10.55 0.69
C ILE A 235 9.36 11.43 -0.37
N ASP A 236 10.68 11.47 -0.39
CA ASP A 236 11.52 12.21 -1.34
C ASP A 236 11.60 11.59 -2.75
N ARG A 237 10.79 10.57 -3.04
CA ARG A 237 10.71 9.91 -4.34
C ARG A 237 9.41 10.24 -5.06
N SER A 238 9.52 10.70 -6.32
CA SER A 238 8.41 10.84 -7.27
C SER A 238 8.69 10.02 -8.53
N ILE A 239 7.65 9.40 -9.09
CA ILE A 239 7.73 8.63 -10.36
C ILE A 239 7.18 9.53 -11.47
N ARG A 240 8.06 10.39 -11.96
CA ARG A 240 7.76 11.44 -12.91
C ARG A 240 7.38 10.87 -14.28
N ALA A 241 6.34 11.44 -14.88
CA ALA A 241 5.99 11.29 -16.29
C ALA A 241 5.74 12.69 -16.86
N THR A 242 6.56 13.11 -17.82
CA THR A 242 6.52 14.48 -18.37
C THR A 242 5.68 14.51 -19.64
N ALA A 243 4.71 15.43 -19.70
CA ALA A 243 3.94 15.72 -20.90
C ALA A 243 4.57 16.90 -21.65
N LEU A 244 5.00 16.67 -22.89
CA LEU A 244 5.49 17.70 -23.80
C LEU A 244 4.36 18.12 -24.75
N LEU A 245 4.03 19.41 -24.76
CA LEU A 245 3.01 19.98 -25.63
C LEU A 245 3.59 20.46 -26.97
N GLY A 246 2.71 20.73 -27.94
CA GLY A 246 3.09 21.16 -29.29
C GLY A 246 3.71 22.56 -29.37
N ASP A 247 3.55 23.36 -28.32
CA ASP A 247 4.19 24.67 -28.13
C ASP A 247 5.52 24.59 -27.37
N HIS A 248 6.00 23.38 -27.10
CA HIS A 248 7.21 23.06 -26.34
C HIS A 248 7.13 23.31 -24.83
N GLU A 249 5.94 23.56 -24.28
CA GLU A 249 5.77 23.54 -22.82
C GLU A 249 5.83 22.11 -22.29
N GLU A 250 6.50 21.95 -21.14
CA GLU A 250 6.64 20.68 -20.43
C GLU A 250 5.92 20.73 -19.08
N PHE A 251 5.13 19.70 -18.81
CA PHE A 251 4.41 19.53 -17.55
C PHE A 251 4.79 18.22 -16.88
N ASP A 252 5.40 18.32 -15.70
CA ASP A 252 5.72 17.16 -14.89
C ASP A 252 4.45 16.63 -14.19
N GLY A 253 4.04 15.42 -14.57
CA GLY A 253 3.03 14.62 -13.87
C GLY A 253 3.64 13.40 -13.19
N GLU A 254 2.78 12.51 -12.71
CA GLU A 254 3.17 11.22 -12.12
C GLU A 254 2.40 10.08 -12.76
N SER A 255 3.12 9.03 -13.16
CA SER A 255 2.52 7.79 -13.67
C SER A 255 3.45 6.62 -13.41
N LEU A 256 2.91 5.54 -12.83
CA LEU A 256 3.59 4.25 -12.73
C LEU A 256 3.70 3.53 -14.08
N PHE A 257 2.71 3.72 -14.95
CA PHE A 257 2.65 3.08 -16.26
C PHE A 257 3.35 3.96 -17.30
N GLN A 258 4.52 3.53 -17.76
CA GLN A 258 5.31 4.20 -18.81
C GLN A 258 5.83 3.14 -19.78
N PRO A 259 4.97 2.65 -20.71
CA PRO A 259 5.32 1.62 -21.66
C PRO A 259 6.48 2.06 -22.58
N LYS A 260 7.49 1.20 -22.75
CA LYS A 260 8.68 1.49 -23.60
C LYS A 260 8.36 1.54 -25.08
N ASP A 261 7.25 0.92 -25.48
CA ASP A 261 6.74 0.80 -26.84
C ASP A 261 5.77 1.93 -27.23
N PHE A 262 5.54 2.91 -26.35
CA PHE A 262 4.79 4.11 -26.69
C PHE A 262 5.71 5.16 -27.33
N ASP A 263 5.48 5.43 -28.62
CA ASP A 263 6.28 6.39 -29.38
C ASP A 263 6.13 7.81 -28.81
N SER A 264 7.23 8.55 -28.71
CA SER A 264 7.26 9.94 -28.21
C SER A 264 6.86 10.96 -29.28
N THR A 265 6.22 10.51 -30.37
CA THR A 265 5.65 11.39 -31.39
C THR A 265 4.53 12.25 -30.82
N LEU A 266 4.47 13.51 -31.24
CA LEU A 266 3.36 14.39 -30.90
C LEU A 266 2.07 13.87 -31.53
N LEU A 267 1.06 13.64 -30.68
CA LEU A 267 -0.28 13.25 -31.08
C LEU A 267 -1.26 14.42 -30.87
N PRO A 268 -2.38 14.48 -31.61
CA PRO A 268 -3.40 15.49 -31.37
C PRO A 268 -3.93 15.42 -29.93
N LEU A 269 -3.92 16.56 -29.24
CA LEU A 269 -4.48 16.72 -27.90
C LEU A 269 -5.94 17.17 -27.99
N VAL A 270 -6.81 16.55 -27.20
CA VAL A 270 -8.24 16.91 -27.15
C VAL A 270 -8.73 17.03 -25.71
N TYR A 271 -9.51 18.07 -25.44
CA TYR A 271 -10.26 18.22 -24.20
C TYR A 271 -11.76 18.09 -24.48
N PRO A 272 -12.38 16.92 -24.21
CA PRO A 272 -13.80 16.69 -24.49
C PRO A 272 -14.76 17.61 -23.71
N GLY A 273 -14.30 18.15 -22.57
CA GLY A 273 -15.06 19.12 -21.78
C GLY A 273 -15.20 20.51 -22.41
N ALA A 274 -14.49 20.80 -23.51
CA ALA A 274 -14.55 22.10 -24.18
C ALA A 274 -15.96 22.50 -24.65
N ASN A 275 -16.82 21.51 -24.90
CA ASN A 275 -18.22 21.72 -25.30
C ASN A 275 -19.15 22.02 -24.11
N GLY A 276 -18.62 22.15 -22.89
CA GLY A 276 -19.37 22.45 -21.68
C GLY A 276 -20.11 21.26 -21.06
N ASN A 277 -19.89 20.02 -21.56
CA ASN A 277 -20.49 18.82 -20.99
C ASN A 277 -19.65 18.29 -19.81
N PRO A 278 -20.16 18.29 -18.57
CA PRO A 278 -19.41 17.82 -17.40
C PRO A 278 -19.02 16.35 -17.46
N SER A 279 -19.87 15.49 -18.05
CA SER A 279 -19.60 14.05 -18.18
C SER A 279 -18.44 13.78 -19.14
N SER A 280 -18.32 14.57 -20.21
CA SER A 280 -17.20 14.48 -21.15
C SER A 280 -15.93 15.09 -20.56
N ALA A 281 -16.03 16.20 -19.80
CA ALA A 281 -14.90 16.76 -19.06
C ALA A 281 -14.29 15.76 -18.07
N LEU A 282 -15.15 15.00 -17.39
CA LEU A 282 -14.73 13.96 -16.46
C LEU A 282 -14.35 12.64 -17.14
N CYS A 283 -14.53 12.47 -18.45
CA CYS A 283 -14.34 11.19 -19.13
C CYS A 283 -15.14 10.06 -18.45
N SER A 284 -16.39 10.36 -18.06
CA SER A 284 -17.29 9.39 -17.45
C SER A 284 -17.61 8.23 -18.42
N PRO A 285 -17.86 7.00 -17.93
CA PRO A 285 -18.20 5.88 -18.80
C PRO A 285 -19.33 6.21 -19.79
N GLY A 286 -19.09 5.92 -21.07
CA GLY A 286 -20.02 6.19 -22.17
C GLY A 286 -20.11 7.66 -22.63
N SER A 287 -19.24 8.55 -22.15
CA SER A 287 -19.29 9.99 -22.49
C SER A 287 -18.39 10.41 -23.67
N LEU A 288 -17.54 9.51 -24.17
CA LEU A 288 -16.53 9.78 -25.20
C LEU A 288 -16.75 8.96 -26.48
N GLU A 289 -16.48 9.56 -27.64
CA GLU A 289 -16.55 8.89 -28.95
C GLU A 289 -15.50 9.46 -29.92
N ASN A 290 -15.04 8.65 -30.88
CA ASN A 290 -14.18 9.07 -32.00
C ASN A 290 -12.83 9.72 -31.59
N LEU A 291 -12.10 9.06 -30.69
CA LEU A 291 -10.82 9.56 -30.13
C LEU A 291 -9.57 8.82 -30.65
N GLU A 292 -9.71 8.07 -31.75
CA GLU A 292 -8.62 7.31 -32.38
C GLU A 292 -7.35 8.14 -32.57
N GLY A 293 -6.24 7.67 -31.99
CA GLY A 293 -4.91 8.27 -32.14
C GLY A 293 -4.72 9.60 -31.41
N LYS A 294 -5.64 10.00 -30.52
CA LYS A 294 -5.59 11.27 -29.77
C LYS A 294 -5.18 11.05 -28.32
N ILE A 295 -4.54 12.06 -27.74
CA ILE A 295 -4.31 12.17 -26.29
C ILE A 295 -5.48 12.95 -25.68
N VAL A 296 -6.10 12.39 -24.65
CA VAL A 296 -7.34 12.92 -24.07
C VAL A 296 -7.05 13.55 -22.72
N VAL A 297 -7.43 14.81 -22.56
CA VAL A 297 -7.38 15.51 -21.27
C VAL A 297 -8.68 15.26 -20.51
N CYS A 298 -8.56 14.71 -19.30
CA CYS A 298 -9.69 14.44 -18.42
C CYS A 298 -9.53 15.20 -17.10
N GLU A 299 -10.62 15.75 -16.57
CA GLU A 299 -10.62 16.35 -15.24
C GLU A 299 -10.57 15.28 -14.14
N GLY A 300 -9.83 15.60 -13.08
CA GLY A 300 -9.67 14.79 -11.89
C GLY A 300 -10.98 14.50 -11.15
N GLY A 301 -10.93 13.55 -10.22
CA GLY A 301 -12.09 13.13 -9.43
C GLY A 301 -12.03 11.64 -9.10
N ARG A 302 -13.19 11.09 -8.70
CA ARG A 302 -13.35 9.65 -8.44
C ARG A 302 -13.31 8.83 -9.74
N GLY A 303 -13.06 7.52 -9.60
CA GLY A 303 -13.12 6.58 -10.73
C GLY A 303 -11.97 6.74 -11.73
N ARG A 304 -10.74 6.99 -11.27
CA ARG A 304 -9.59 7.24 -12.15
C ARG A 304 -9.34 6.11 -13.16
N VAL A 305 -9.53 4.85 -12.75
CA VAL A 305 -9.41 3.68 -13.62
C VAL A 305 -10.50 3.70 -14.70
N ALA A 306 -11.76 3.85 -14.31
CA ALA A 306 -12.90 3.90 -15.24
C ALA A 306 -12.77 5.02 -16.30
N LYS A 307 -12.16 6.16 -15.93
CA LYS A 307 -11.84 7.23 -16.89
C LYS A 307 -10.84 6.77 -17.95
N GLY A 308 -9.79 6.07 -17.55
CA GLY A 308 -8.81 5.49 -18.47
C GLY A 308 -9.40 4.41 -19.38
N GLU A 309 -10.28 3.57 -18.83
CA GLU A 309 -11.02 2.55 -19.60
C GLU A 309 -11.93 3.19 -20.64
N GLU A 310 -12.62 4.27 -20.28
CA GLU A 310 -13.47 5.03 -21.19
C GLU A 310 -12.65 5.67 -22.33
N VAL A 311 -11.52 6.30 -22.01
CA VAL A 311 -10.59 6.84 -23.03
C VAL A 311 -10.14 5.73 -23.98
N LYS A 312 -9.74 4.57 -23.44
CA LYS A 312 -9.34 3.41 -24.24
C LYS A 312 -10.48 2.90 -25.11
N ARG A 313 -11.70 2.78 -24.57
CA ARG A 313 -12.91 2.35 -25.28
C ARG A 313 -13.22 3.25 -26.47
N ALA A 314 -13.05 4.57 -26.30
CA ALA A 314 -13.27 5.56 -27.35
C ALA A 314 -12.12 5.66 -28.38
N GLY A 315 -11.07 4.83 -28.25
CA GLY A 315 -9.92 4.79 -29.16
C GLY A 315 -8.77 5.72 -28.81
N GLY A 316 -8.82 6.40 -27.66
CA GLY A 316 -7.76 7.29 -27.20
C GLY A 316 -6.42 6.57 -27.03
N ALA A 317 -5.34 7.20 -27.48
CA ALA A 317 -3.99 6.65 -27.40
C ALA A 317 -3.39 6.79 -26.00
N ALA A 318 -3.68 7.90 -25.31
CA ALA A 318 -3.27 8.15 -23.94
C ALA A 318 -4.23 9.12 -23.23
N MET A 319 -4.13 9.19 -21.91
CA MET A 319 -4.92 10.10 -21.08
C MET A 319 -4.00 10.99 -20.24
N ILE A 320 -4.27 12.29 -20.22
CA ILE A 320 -3.70 13.23 -19.25
C ILE A 320 -4.80 13.57 -18.24
N LEU A 321 -4.62 13.16 -16.99
CA LEU A 321 -5.56 13.44 -15.91
C LEU A 321 -5.13 14.69 -15.15
N VAL A 322 -5.94 15.75 -15.22
CA VAL A 322 -5.64 17.03 -14.55
C VAL A 322 -6.34 17.07 -13.20
N THR A 323 -5.58 16.99 -12.11
CA THR A 323 -6.11 17.09 -10.75
C THR A 323 -5.76 18.44 -10.14
N LYS A 324 -6.73 19.09 -9.46
CA LYS A 324 -6.43 20.22 -8.59
C LYS A 324 -5.74 19.68 -7.33
N ARG A 325 -4.62 20.29 -6.94
CA ARG A 325 -4.04 20.10 -5.60
C ARG A 325 -4.88 20.85 -4.57
#